data_AF-A0A7Y2L5B3-F1
#
_entry.id   AF-A0A7Y2L5B3-F1
#
_cell.length_a   1.000
_cell.length_b   1.000
_cell.length_c   1.000
_cell.angle_alpha   90.00
_cell.angle_beta   90.00
_cell.angle_gamma   90.00
#
_symmetry.space_group_name_H-M   'P 1'
#
loop_
_entity.id
_entity.type
_entity.pdbx_description
1 polymer ?
#
loop_
_entity_poly.entity_id
_entity_poly.type
_entity_poly.pdbx_seq_one_letter_code
_entity_poly.pdbx_strand_id
1 'polypeptide(L)'
;AERLLSVDAVLYNGAASDPQGGFAFQLQPTALINLLSGERKALDFFPPEQALHAVAGIGNPQRFFTTLETLHWRPIAHAFADHAPYSAEVLNFMPPLPLVMTEKDAVKCRDFASPDWWYLAVDAVPSEAFVLWFDRQLLRLLPNRLLP
;
A
#
# COMPACT_ATOMS: atom_id res chain seq x y z
N ALA A 1 16.02 19.89 5.93
CA ALA A 1 15.85 19.80 7.40
C ALA A 1 14.89 20.86 7.94
N GLU A 2 14.94 22.10 7.43
CA GLU A 2 14.14 23.24 7.93
C GLU A 2 12.61 23.00 7.98
N ARG A 3 12.02 22.30 6.99
CA ARG A 3 10.59 21.93 6.98
C ARG A 3 10.18 20.92 8.06
N LEU A 4 11.10 20.11 8.58
CA LEU A 4 10.79 19.14 9.64
C LEU A 4 10.68 19.82 11.01
N LEU A 5 11.16 21.05 11.15
CA LEU A 5 11.05 21.82 12.40
C LEU A 5 9.70 22.53 12.51
N SER A 6 8.91 22.59 11.44
CA SER A 6 7.61 23.28 11.41
C SER A 6 6.41 22.35 11.56
N VAL A 7 6.63 21.05 11.79
CA VAL A 7 5.54 20.06 11.91
C VAL A 7 5.33 19.68 13.38
N ASP A 8 4.10 19.35 13.74
CA ASP A 8 3.76 18.96 15.11
C ASP A 8 4.20 17.53 15.47
N ALA A 9 4.36 16.67 14.45
CA ALA A 9 4.86 15.31 14.60
C ALA A 9 5.56 14.81 13.32
N VAL A 10 6.50 13.88 13.49
CA VAL A 10 7.20 13.21 12.40
C VAL A 10 6.89 11.72 12.46
N LEU A 11 6.36 11.17 11.36
CA LEU A 11 6.17 9.73 11.21
C LEU A 11 7.27 9.14 10.31
N TYR A 12 7.89 8.07 10.79
CA TYR A 12 8.94 7.34 10.10
C TYR A 12 8.35 6.10 9.43
N ASN A 13 8.14 6.21 8.12
CA ASN A 13 7.52 5.16 7.32
C ASN A 13 8.47 3.96 7.12
N GLY A 14 8.07 2.80 7.61
CA GLY A 14 8.84 1.55 7.64
C GLY A 14 9.60 1.30 8.95
N ALA A 15 9.53 2.20 9.93
CA ALA A 15 10.19 1.97 11.23
C ALA A 15 9.45 0.89 12.05
N ALA A 16 10.21 0.01 12.71
CA ALA A 16 9.67 -1.05 13.56
C ALA A 16 9.37 -0.60 15.00
N SER A 17 10.00 0.49 15.43
CA SER A 17 9.81 1.10 16.74
C SER A 17 10.01 2.60 16.64
N ASP A 18 9.47 3.34 17.61
CA ASP A 18 9.56 4.80 17.64
C ASP A 18 11.03 5.25 17.70
N PRO A 19 11.50 5.99 16.69
CA PRO A 19 12.84 6.58 16.73
C PRO A 19 12.85 7.83 17.62
N GLN A 20 14.05 8.27 18.01
CA GLN A 20 14.18 9.51 18.75
C GLN A 20 13.62 10.69 17.95
N GLY A 21 12.64 11.39 18.52
CA GLY A 21 12.05 12.59 17.90
C GLY A 21 10.93 12.32 16.89
N GLY A 22 10.40 11.10 16.81
CA GLY A 22 9.18 10.84 16.04
C GLY A 22 8.56 9.50 16.35
N PHE A 23 7.66 9.08 15.47
CA PHE A 23 6.84 7.89 15.67
C PHE A 23 7.02 6.90 14.53
N ALA A 24 6.97 5.61 14.84
CA ALA A 24 6.95 4.56 13.84
C ALA A 24 5.61 4.50 13.09
N PHE A 25 5.72 4.15 11.82
CA PHE A 25 4.58 3.94 10.94
C PHE A 25 4.90 2.80 9.98
N GLN A 26 4.02 1.82 9.87
CA GLN A 26 4.17 0.71 8.95
C GLN A 26 3.00 0.63 7.99
N LEU A 27 3.27 0.11 6.79
CA LEU A 27 2.24 -0.37 5.89
C LEU A 27 2.25 -1.88 5.96
N GLN A 28 1.16 -2.45 6.44
CA GLN A 28 1.04 -3.89 6.63
C GLN A 28 0.09 -4.48 5.58
N PRO A 29 0.54 -5.42 4.73
CA PRO A 29 -0.34 -6.17 3.86
C PRO A 29 -1.41 -6.93 4.64
N THR A 30 -2.66 -6.90 4.17
CA THR A 30 -3.78 -7.56 4.87
C THR A 30 -4.56 -8.54 4.01
N ALA A 31 -4.64 -8.32 2.70
CA ALA A 31 -5.33 -9.22 1.78
C ALA A 31 -4.97 -8.94 0.33
N LEU A 32 -5.30 -9.89 -0.55
CA LEU A 32 -5.47 -9.66 -1.97
C LEU A 32 -6.94 -9.42 -2.26
N ILE A 33 -7.24 -8.41 -3.08
CA ILE A 33 -8.59 -8.12 -3.53
C ILE A 33 -8.62 -8.27 -5.04
N ASN A 34 -9.50 -9.13 -5.54
CA ASN A 34 -9.72 -9.29 -6.97
C ASN A 34 -10.31 -7.99 -7.52
N LEU A 35 -9.69 -7.45 -8.56
CA LEU A 35 -10.08 -6.15 -9.09
C LEU A 35 -11.42 -6.19 -9.82
N LEU A 36 -11.74 -7.31 -10.46
CA LEU A 36 -12.96 -7.48 -11.24
C LEU A 36 -14.15 -7.89 -10.36
N SER A 37 -13.98 -8.92 -9.53
CA SER A 37 -15.07 -9.49 -8.72
C SER A 37 -15.21 -8.84 -7.34
N GLY A 38 -14.18 -8.15 -6.84
CA GLY A 38 -14.12 -7.66 -5.47
C GLY A 38 -13.87 -8.74 -4.43
N GLU A 39 -13.60 -9.99 -4.85
CA GLU A 39 -13.34 -11.09 -3.94
C GLU A 39 -12.11 -10.81 -3.07
N ARG A 40 -12.25 -11.00 -1.75
CA ARG A 40 -11.15 -10.88 -0.79
C ARG A 40 -10.51 -12.24 -0.52
N LYS A 41 -9.21 -12.33 -0.72
CA LYS A 41 -8.38 -13.49 -0.44
C LYS A 41 -7.31 -13.18 0.60
N ALA A 42 -7.00 -14.16 1.44
CA ALA A 42 -5.89 -14.07 2.38
C ALA A 42 -4.54 -14.07 1.64
N LEU A 43 -3.46 -13.66 2.33
CA LEU A 43 -2.13 -13.53 1.74
C LEU A 43 -1.46 -14.87 1.43
N ASP A 44 -2.02 -15.98 1.90
CA ASP A 44 -1.61 -17.35 1.58
C ASP A 44 -2.34 -17.95 0.37
N PHE A 45 -3.20 -17.16 -0.30
CA PHE A 45 -3.96 -17.61 -1.47
C PHE A 45 -3.06 -18.05 -2.62
N PHE A 46 -2.00 -17.29 -2.89
CA PHE A 46 -0.96 -17.73 -3.81
C PHE A 46 0.08 -18.55 -3.06
N PRO A 47 0.54 -19.69 -3.63
CA PRO A 47 1.57 -20.49 -3.01
C PRO A 47 2.89 -19.69 -2.90
N PRO A 48 3.79 -20.06 -1.97
CA PRO A 48 5.15 -19.57 -1.99
C PRO A 48 5.80 -19.79 -3.36
N GLU A 49 6.71 -18.89 -3.74
CA GLU A 49 7.39 -18.85 -5.03
C GLU A 49 6.48 -18.52 -6.23
N GLN A 50 5.21 -18.14 -6.01
CA GLN A 50 4.31 -17.72 -7.09
C GLN A 50 4.92 -16.58 -7.91
N ALA A 51 5.12 -16.83 -9.21
CA ALA A 51 5.47 -15.79 -10.16
C ALA A 51 4.23 -14.96 -10.52
N LEU A 52 4.39 -13.64 -10.53
CA LEU A 52 3.31 -12.70 -10.83
C LEU A 52 3.86 -11.41 -11.43
N HIS A 53 3.04 -10.66 -12.15
CA HIS A 53 3.38 -9.31 -12.59
C HIS A 53 3.03 -8.30 -11.49
N ALA A 54 3.99 -7.49 -11.07
CA ALA A 54 3.79 -6.48 -10.04
C ALA A 54 3.78 -5.09 -10.66
N VAL A 55 2.66 -4.37 -10.58
CA VAL A 55 2.49 -3.03 -11.17
C VAL A 55 2.45 -1.97 -10.08
N ALA A 56 3.29 -0.94 -10.21
CA ALA A 56 3.32 0.17 -9.27
C ALA A 56 3.57 1.53 -9.95
N GLY A 57 2.58 2.42 -9.90
CA GLY A 57 2.60 3.82 -10.28
C GLY A 57 2.60 4.74 -9.05
N ILE A 58 3.63 4.62 -8.21
CA ILE A 58 3.78 5.42 -6.97
C ILE A 58 5.21 5.98 -6.86
N GLY A 59 5.41 6.97 -5.99
CA GLY A 59 6.70 7.66 -5.85
C GLY A 59 7.89 6.79 -5.40
N ASN A 60 7.64 5.63 -4.77
CA ASN A 60 8.67 4.64 -4.46
C ASN A 60 8.14 3.21 -4.72
N PRO A 61 8.14 2.75 -5.99
CA PRO A 61 7.54 1.48 -6.39
C PRO A 61 8.33 0.27 -5.86
N GLN A 62 9.64 0.43 -5.62
CA GLN A 62 10.49 -0.65 -5.09
C GLN A 62 9.96 -1.18 -3.75
N ARG A 63 9.38 -0.32 -2.91
CA ARG A 63 8.79 -0.75 -1.63
C ARG A 63 7.67 -1.75 -1.83
N PHE A 64 6.82 -1.54 -2.83
CA PHE A 64 5.73 -2.46 -3.14
C PHE A 64 6.28 -3.83 -3.60
N PHE A 65 7.27 -3.83 -4.49
CA PHE A 65 7.88 -5.08 -4.96
C PHE A 65 8.55 -5.86 -3.83
N THR A 66 9.32 -5.18 -2.99
CA THR A 66 9.93 -5.79 -1.80
C THR A 66 8.87 -6.32 -0.83
N THR A 67 7.73 -5.64 -0.66
CA THR A 67 6.62 -6.17 0.14
C THR A 67 6.10 -7.49 -0.44
N LEU A 68 5.92 -7.62 -1.75
CA LEU A 68 5.49 -8.87 -2.37
C LEU A 68 6.53 -10.00 -2.21
N GLU A 69 7.83 -9.68 -2.26
CA GLU A 69 8.90 -10.64 -1.98
C GLU A 69 8.88 -11.11 -0.51
N THR A 70 8.56 -10.23 0.45
CA THR A 70 8.43 -10.60 1.86
C THR A 70 7.23 -11.52 2.13
N LEU A 71 6.25 -11.55 1.22
CA LEU A 71 5.15 -12.52 1.21
C LEU A 71 5.53 -13.83 0.50
N HIS A 72 6.81 -14.03 0.21
CA HIS A 72 7.38 -15.20 -0.47
C HIS A 72 6.91 -15.38 -1.92
N TRP A 73 6.51 -14.30 -2.61
CA TRP A 73 6.21 -14.34 -4.04
C TRP A 73 7.40 -13.89 -4.90
N ARG A 74 7.30 -14.10 -6.22
CA ARG A 74 8.31 -13.74 -7.23
C ARG A 74 7.77 -12.67 -8.18
N PRO A 75 7.76 -11.39 -7.77
CA PRO A 75 7.24 -10.32 -8.60
C PRO A 75 8.15 -10.02 -9.79
N ILE A 76 7.57 -10.00 -10.99
CA ILE A 76 8.15 -9.37 -12.17
C ILE A 76 7.75 -7.89 -12.12
N ALA A 77 8.69 -7.04 -11.75
CA ALA A 77 8.46 -5.63 -11.43
C ALA A 77 8.20 -4.77 -12.68
N HIS A 78 7.09 -4.04 -12.66
CA HIS A 78 6.70 -3.05 -13.67
C HIS A 78 6.43 -1.71 -12.97
N ALA A 79 7.45 -0.87 -12.91
CA ALA A 79 7.34 0.47 -12.36
C ALA A 79 6.81 1.45 -13.42
N PHE A 80 5.82 2.26 -13.04
CA PHE A 80 5.24 3.30 -13.86
C PHE A 80 5.35 4.66 -13.19
N ALA A 81 5.21 5.72 -13.97
CA ALA A 81 5.02 7.06 -13.42
C ALA A 81 3.66 7.16 -12.71
N ASP A 82 3.57 8.00 -11.68
CA ASP A 82 2.37 8.18 -10.84
C ASP A 82 1.08 8.43 -11.65
N HIS A 83 1.22 9.18 -12.74
CA HIS A 83 0.13 9.55 -13.65
C HIS A 83 0.19 8.85 -15.00
N ALA A 84 0.91 7.73 -15.10
CA ALA A 84 0.92 6.94 -16.33
C ALA A 84 -0.51 6.50 -16.67
N PRO A 85 -0.95 6.65 -17.94
CA PRO A 85 -2.19 6.07 -18.40
C PRO A 85 -2.05 4.54 -18.45
N TYR A 86 -3.08 3.84 -17.99
CA TYR A 86 -3.16 2.38 -18.09
C TYR A 86 -4.22 1.98 -19.11
N SER A 87 -3.93 0.92 -19.85
CA SER A 87 -4.87 0.22 -20.71
C SER A 87 -4.63 -1.28 -20.60
N ALA A 88 -5.59 -2.08 -21.05
CA ALA A 88 -5.46 -3.53 -21.08
C ALA A 88 -4.25 -3.97 -21.92
N GLU A 89 -3.97 -3.29 -23.03
CA GLU A 89 -2.83 -3.59 -23.90
C GLU A 89 -1.50 -3.29 -23.22
N VAL A 90 -1.41 -2.18 -22.48
CA VAL A 90 -0.18 -1.79 -21.75
C VAL A 90 0.14 -2.77 -20.62
N LEU A 91 -0.90 -3.34 -20.00
CA LEU A 91 -0.77 -4.28 -18.89
C LEU A 91 -0.83 -5.76 -19.33
N ASN A 92 -0.82 -6.02 -20.65
CA ASN A 92 -0.81 -7.37 -21.21
C ASN A 92 0.63 -7.92 -21.27
N PHE A 93 1.15 -8.33 -20.13
CA PHE A 93 2.50 -8.85 -20.00
C PHE A 93 2.60 -10.34 -20.35
N MET A 94 3.80 -10.78 -20.73
CA MET A 94 4.11 -12.18 -21.05
C MET A 94 5.25 -12.73 -20.17
N PRO A 95 5.21 -14.00 -19.76
CA PRO A 95 4.11 -14.97 -19.95
C PRO A 95 2.83 -14.57 -19.19
N PRO A 96 1.65 -15.12 -19.53
CA PRO A 96 0.41 -14.77 -18.82
C PRO A 96 0.48 -15.28 -17.39
N LEU A 97 0.68 -14.35 -16.45
CA LEU A 97 0.73 -14.57 -15.01
C LEU A 97 -0.30 -13.68 -14.30
N PRO A 98 -0.71 -14.02 -13.07
CA PRO A 98 -1.52 -13.11 -12.26
C PRO A 98 -0.85 -11.74 -12.13
N LEU A 99 -1.66 -10.69 -12.11
CA LEU A 99 -1.17 -9.32 -11.98
C LEU A 99 -1.58 -8.79 -10.61
N VAL A 100 -0.63 -8.35 -9.80
CA VAL A 100 -0.85 -7.69 -8.52
C VAL A 100 -0.39 -6.24 -8.61
N MET A 101 -1.25 -5.30 -8.27
CA MET A 101 -0.94 -3.86 -8.30
C MET A 101 -1.15 -3.19 -6.95
N THR A 102 -0.72 -1.93 -6.83
CA THR A 102 -1.09 -1.11 -5.67
C THR A 102 -2.58 -0.76 -5.72
N GLU A 103 -3.21 -0.54 -4.57
CA GLU A 103 -4.63 -0.13 -4.52
C GLU A 103 -4.91 1.15 -5.34
N LYS A 104 -3.96 2.09 -5.33
CA LYS A 104 -4.03 3.33 -6.11
C LYS A 104 -4.09 3.07 -7.62
N ASP A 105 -3.27 2.15 -8.10
CA ASP A 105 -3.26 1.77 -9.52
C ASP A 105 -4.50 0.99 -9.89
N ALA A 106 -5.02 0.18 -8.96
CA ALA A 106 -6.26 -0.56 -9.10
C ALA A 106 -7.45 0.35 -9.44
N VAL A 107 -7.54 1.52 -8.81
CA VAL A 107 -8.59 2.52 -9.09
C VAL A 107 -8.63 2.90 -10.58
N LYS A 108 -7.47 2.97 -11.26
CA LYS A 108 -7.38 3.33 -12.68
C LYS A 108 -7.74 2.18 -13.62
N CYS A 109 -7.66 0.94 -13.14
CA CYS A 109 -7.78 -0.28 -13.95
C CYS A 109 -9.15 -0.97 -13.84
N ARG A 110 -10.03 -0.53 -12.91
CA ARG A 110 -11.32 -1.21 -12.63
C ARG A 110 -12.16 -1.47 -13.86
N ASP A 111 -12.23 -0.50 -14.78
CA ASP A 111 -13.13 -0.55 -15.93
C ASP A 111 -12.71 -1.58 -17.01
N PHE A 112 -11.47 -2.05 -16.99
CA PHE A 112 -10.92 -2.99 -17.96
C PHE A 112 -10.16 -4.15 -17.31
N ALA A 113 -10.42 -4.42 -16.03
CA ALA A 113 -9.71 -5.43 -15.27
C ALA A 113 -9.95 -6.84 -15.82
N SER A 114 -8.88 -7.64 -15.89
CA SER A 114 -8.97 -9.07 -16.20
C SER A 114 -9.26 -9.90 -14.95
N PRO A 115 -9.77 -11.14 -15.08
CA PRO A 115 -10.14 -11.99 -13.95
C PRO A 115 -9.00 -12.27 -12.96
N ASP A 116 -7.75 -12.34 -13.43
CA ASP A 116 -6.57 -12.62 -12.59
C ASP A 116 -5.82 -11.35 -12.15
N TRP A 117 -6.50 -10.21 -12.13
CA TRP A 117 -5.94 -8.95 -11.64
C TRP A 117 -6.37 -8.70 -10.20
N TRP A 118 -5.38 -8.40 -9.37
CA TRP A 118 -5.53 -8.21 -7.94
C TRP A 118 -4.85 -6.91 -7.53
N TYR A 119 -5.29 -6.35 -6.41
CA TYR A 119 -4.47 -5.39 -5.69
C TYR A 119 -4.18 -5.88 -4.28
N LEU A 120 -3.02 -5.48 -3.77
CA LEU A 120 -2.64 -5.75 -2.39
C LEU A 120 -3.27 -4.70 -1.48
N ALA A 121 -4.22 -5.10 -0.65
CA ALA A 121 -4.74 -4.27 0.42
C ALA A 121 -3.68 -4.13 1.51
N VAL A 122 -3.45 -2.89 1.96
CA VAL A 122 -2.49 -2.58 3.03
C VAL A 122 -3.16 -1.68 4.06
N ASP A 123 -2.88 -1.93 5.33
CA ASP A 123 -3.32 -1.09 6.44
C ASP A 123 -2.18 -0.19 6.90
N ALA A 124 -2.53 1.04 7.25
CA ALA A 124 -1.65 1.97 7.91
C ALA A 124 -1.60 1.66 9.41
N VAL A 125 -0.44 1.21 9.90
CA VAL A 125 -0.22 0.82 11.28
C VAL A 125 0.76 1.82 11.93
N PRO A 126 0.27 2.95 12.47
CA PRO A 126 1.08 3.84 13.30
C PRO A 126 1.40 3.17 14.64
N SER A 127 2.45 3.64 15.32
CA SER A 127 2.73 3.22 16.68
C SER A 127 1.64 3.66 17.66
N GLU A 128 1.49 2.91 18.75
CA GLU A 128 0.55 3.24 19.83
C GLU A 128 0.80 4.65 20.38
N ALA A 129 2.07 5.04 20.52
CA ALA A 129 2.44 6.38 20.97
C ALA A 129 1.94 7.48 20.02
N PHE A 130 2.00 7.25 18.70
CA PHE A 130 1.42 8.19 17.73
C PHE A 130 -0.09 8.28 17.87
N VAL A 131 -0.79 7.15 17.98
CA VAL A 131 -2.26 7.14 18.09
C VAL A 131 -2.71 7.95 19.31
N LEU A 132 -2.11 7.69 20.47
CA LEU A 132 -2.40 8.43 21.70
C LEU A 132 -2.09 9.93 21.57
N TRP A 133 -0.97 10.27 20.93
CA TRP A 133 -0.61 11.67 20.68
C TRP A 133 -1.61 12.35 19.74
N PHE A 134 -1.99 11.67 18.65
CA PHE A 134 -2.88 12.19 17.62
C PHE A 134 -4.29 12.40 18.17
N ASP A 135 -4.80 11.47 18.97
CA ASP A 135 -6.09 11.62 19.66
C ASP A 135 -6.11 12.84 20.59
N ARG A 136 -5.03 13.07 21.33
CA ARG A 136 -4.90 14.29 22.16
C ARG A 136 -4.90 15.56 21.32
N GLN A 137 -4.24 15.57 20.16
CA GLN A 137 -4.26 16.71 19.26
C GLN A 137 -5.64 16.94 18.64
N LEU A 138 -6.32 15.88 18.21
CA LEU A 138 -7.68 15.95 17.69
C LEU A 138 -8.65 16.50 18.74
N LEU A 139 -8.60 16.00 19.99
CA LEU A 139 -9.40 16.52 21.10
C LEU A 139 -9.15 18.02 21.35
N ARG A 140 -7.90 18.45 21.29
CA ARG A 140 -7.52 19.87 21.45
C ARG A 140 -8.11 20.75 20.35
N LEU A 141 -8.10 20.28 19.11
CA LEU A 141 -8.52 21.06 17.94
C LEU A 141 -10.03 20.96 17.67
N LEU A 142 -10.67 19.87 18.12
CA LEU A 142 -12.09 19.57 17.90
C LEU A 142 -12.81 19.31 19.24
N PRO A 143 -12.76 20.23 20.22
CA PRO A 143 -13.26 19.99 21.57
C PRO A 143 -14.77 19.71 21.64
N ASN A 144 -15.54 20.16 20.63
CA ASN A 144 -17.01 20.03 20.59
C ASN A 144 -17.51 18.91 19.65
N ARG A 145 -16.63 18.10 19.04
CA ARG A 145 -17.02 17.00 18.13
C ARG A 145 -16.98 15.62 18.78
N LEU A 146 -16.56 15.53 20.04
CA LEU A 146 -16.44 14.29 20.80
C LEU A 146 -17.38 14.30 22.02
N LEU A 147 -18.64 14.67 21.79
CA LEU A 147 -19.75 14.31 22.66
C LEU A 147 -20.69 13.42 21.85
N PRO A 148 -21.05 12.22 22.34
CA PRO A 148 -22.12 11.43 21.74
C PRO A 148 -23.47 12.15 21.80
#